data_AF-K1REU1-F1
#
_entry.id   AF-K1REU1-F1
#
_cell.length_a   1.000
_cell.length_b   1.000
_cell.length_c   1.000
_cell.angle_alpha   90.00
_cell.angle_beta   90.00
_cell.angle_gamma   90.00
#
_symmetry.space_group_name_H-M   'P 1'
#
loop_
_entity.id
_entity.type
_entity.pdbx_description
1 polymer ?
#
loop_
_entity_poly.entity_id
_entity_poly.type
_entity_poly.pdbx_seq_one_letter_code
_entity_poly.pdbx_strand_id
1 'polypeptide(L)'
;MSAVPIPISTPYFSKDVLHLADLGFKQISVEPVVAQPTDEYALQEEDLPVLFEEYDKLAAEMVRRNREGNSFNFFHFMIDLEGGPCVYKRLSGCGSGTEYLAVTPWGDLYPCHQFVGNEDFLMGNVWDGVKNTNLQDEFKCCNVYDKRK
;
A
#
# COMPACT_ATOMS: atom_id res chain seq x y z
N MET A 1 -1.46 -14.62 -11.51
CA MET A 1 -2.43 -14.32 -10.42
C MET A 1 -2.82 -12.87 -10.55
N SER A 2 -4.06 -12.56 -10.92
CA SER A 2 -4.53 -11.18 -11.08
C SER A 2 -5.01 -10.65 -9.72
N ALA A 3 -4.15 -9.92 -9.01
CA ALA A 3 -4.65 -8.95 -8.04
C ALA A 3 -5.21 -7.76 -8.85
N VAL A 4 -6.39 -7.27 -8.50
CA VAL A 4 -7.01 -6.12 -9.16
C VAL A 4 -6.86 -4.92 -8.22
N PRO A 5 -5.80 -4.10 -8.37
CA PRO A 5 -5.62 -2.92 -7.54
C PRO A 5 -6.66 -1.88 -7.96
N ILE A 6 -7.66 -1.64 -7.11
CA ILE A 6 -8.61 -0.54 -7.28
C ILE A 6 -8.36 0.47 -6.16
N PRO A 7 -8.07 1.74 -6.48
CA PRO A 7 -7.95 2.77 -5.46
C PRO A 7 -9.33 3.03 -4.83
N ILE A 8 -9.39 3.02 -3.49
CA ILE A 8 -10.55 3.47 -2.73
C ILE A 8 -10.57 4.99 -2.80
N SER A 9 -11.40 5.54 -3.68
CA SER A 9 -11.77 6.95 -3.69
C SER A 9 -13.16 7.19 -3.10
N THR A 10 -13.79 6.15 -2.55
CA THR A 10 -15.14 6.22 -1.99
C THR A 10 -15.18 5.54 -0.62
N PRO A 11 -15.88 6.08 0.38
CA PRO A 11 -15.89 5.51 1.71
C PRO A 11 -16.59 4.13 1.80
N TYR A 12 -17.26 3.63 0.75
CA TYR A 12 -18.07 2.39 0.73
C TYR A 12 -17.42 1.20 0.00
N PHE A 13 -16.13 0.96 0.21
CA PHE A 13 -15.34 0.01 -0.58
C PHE A 13 -15.68 -1.47 -0.38
N SER A 14 -16.36 -1.85 0.71
CA SER A 14 -16.62 -3.26 1.00
C SER A 14 -17.43 -3.93 -0.10
N LYS A 15 -18.38 -3.19 -0.70
CA LYS A 15 -19.23 -3.68 -1.80
C LYS A 15 -18.42 -3.98 -3.06
N ASP A 16 -17.40 -3.18 -3.35
CA ASP A 16 -16.53 -3.40 -4.50
C ASP A 16 -15.70 -4.68 -4.32
N VAL A 17 -15.17 -4.89 -3.11
CA VAL A 17 -14.46 -6.13 -2.75
C VAL A 17 -15.37 -7.35 -2.89
N LEU A 18 -16.60 -7.26 -2.38
CA LEU A 18 -17.57 -8.36 -2.48
C LEU A 18 -18.00 -8.62 -3.92
N HIS A 19 -18.18 -7.57 -4.72
CA HIS A 19 -18.49 -7.71 -6.13
C HIS A 19 -17.39 -8.45 -6.88
N LEU A 20 -16.12 -8.11 -6.63
CA LEU A 20 -14.98 -8.85 -7.18
C LEU A 20 -14.98 -10.32 -6.72
N ALA A 21 -15.27 -10.57 -5.44
CA ALA A 21 -15.38 -11.94 -4.93
C ALA A 21 -16.52 -12.73 -5.62
N ASP A 22 -17.65 -12.08 -5.89
CA ASP A 22 -18.81 -12.67 -6.58
C ASP A 22 -18.53 -12.99 -8.05
N LEU A 23 -17.65 -12.21 -8.70
CA LEU A 23 -17.12 -12.51 -10.03
C LEU A 23 -16.13 -13.69 -10.03
N GLY A 24 -15.80 -14.24 -8.86
CA GLY A 24 -14.95 -15.42 -8.70
C GLY A 24 -13.49 -15.10 -8.42
N PHE A 25 -13.10 -13.84 -8.21
CA PHE A 25 -11.73 -13.50 -7.81
C PHE A 25 -11.45 -14.01 -6.40
N LYS A 26 -10.36 -14.78 -6.25
CA LYS A 26 -9.94 -15.37 -4.96
C LYS A 26 -8.82 -14.62 -4.26
N GLN A 27 -8.16 -13.69 -4.95
CA GLN A 27 -7.08 -12.86 -4.42
C GLN A 27 -7.40 -11.40 -4.74
N ILE A 28 -7.74 -10.61 -3.73
CA ILE A 28 -8.24 -9.24 -3.90
C ILE A 28 -7.39 -8.30 -3.05
N SER A 29 -6.93 -7.21 -3.66
CA SER A 29 -6.33 -6.07 -2.95
C SER A 29 -7.01 -4.80 -3.44
N VAL A 30 -7.65 -4.07 -2.52
CA VAL A 30 -8.30 -2.79 -2.77
C VAL A 30 -7.69 -1.84 -1.72
N GLU A 31 -7.12 -0.74 -2.18
CA GLU A 31 -6.17 0.09 -1.41
C GLU A 31 -6.62 1.55 -1.42
N PRO A 32 -6.48 2.31 -0.32
CA PRO A 32 -6.78 3.73 -0.32
C PRO A 32 -5.94 4.47 -1.38
N VAL A 33 -6.57 5.42 -2.06
CA VAL A 33 -5.87 6.25 -3.04
C VAL A 33 -4.75 7.05 -2.35
N VAL A 34 -3.57 7.08 -2.98
CA VAL A 34 -2.49 7.99 -2.58
C VAL A 34 -2.78 9.33 -3.27
N ALA A 35 -3.21 10.31 -2.48
CA ALA A 35 -3.69 11.61 -2.97
C ALA A 35 -3.16 12.74 -2.08
N GLN A 36 -3.11 13.96 -2.63
CA GLN A 36 -2.91 15.16 -1.82
C GLN A 36 -4.21 15.47 -1.06
N PRO A 37 -4.17 16.01 0.17
CA PRO A 37 -5.39 16.36 0.91
C PRO A 37 -6.33 17.32 0.16
N THR A 38 -5.77 18.11 -0.77
CA THR A 38 -6.50 19.05 -1.63
C THR A 38 -7.19 18.40 -2.83
N ASP A 39 -6.87 17.15 -3.15
CA ASP A 39 -7.47 16.44 -4.27
C ASP A 39 -8.91 16.08 -3.93
N GLU A 40 -9.84 16.26 -4.88
CA GLU A 40 -11.28 16.01 -4.67
C GLU A 40 -11.58 14.55 -4.26
N TYR A 41 -10.73 13.61 -4.65
CA TYR A 41 -10.87 12.18 -4.36
C TYR A 41 -10.09 11.73 -3.12
N ALA A 42 -9.42 12.64 -2.40
CA ALA A 42 -8.69 12.29 -1.19
C ALA A 42 -9.65 11.98 -0.04
N LEU A 43 -9.43 10.84 0.63
CA LEU A 43 -10.15 10.48 1.85
C LEU A 43 -9.83 11.48 2.95
N GLN A 44 -10.87 11.97 3.63
CA GLN A 44 -10.77 12.97 4.68
C GLN A 44 -10.98 12.34 6.07
N GLU A 45 -10.67 13.09 7.13
CA GLU A 45 -10.86 12.59 8.51
C GLU A 45 -12.33 12.27 8.81
N GLU A 46 -13.26 12.99 8.19
CA GLU A 46 -14.69 12.79 8.32
C GLU A 46 -15.17 11.45 7.73
N ASP A 47 -14.39 10.85 6.83
CA ASP A 47 -14.69 9.55 6.21
C ASP A 47 -14.31 8.37 7.13
N LEU A 48 -13.45 8.59 8.13
CA LEU A 48 -12.92 7.53 9.01
C LEU A 48 -14.01 6.69 9.69
N PRO A 49 -15.09 7.26 10.26
CA PRO A 49 -16.16 6.47 10.87
C PRO A 49 -16.80 5.49 9.88
N VAL A 50 -17.02 5.91 8.63
CA VAL A 50 -17.61 5.07 7.58
C VAL A 50 -16.61 4.00 7.14
N LEU A 51 -15.34 4.37 6.96
CA LEU A 51 -14.29 3.42 6.59
C LEU A 51 -14.13 2.30 7.63
N PHE A 52 -14.16 2.63 8.93
CA PHE A 52 -14.12 1.63 10.01
C PHE A 52 -15.30 0.67 9.94
N GLU A 53 -16.51 1.20 9.73
CA GLU A 53 -17.72 0.37 9.58
C GLU A 53 -17.62 -0.56 8.36
N GLU A 54 -17.05 -0.09 7.25
CA GLU A 54 -16.87 -0.90 6.04
C GLU A 54 -15.83 -2.00 6.20
N TYR A 55 -14.74 -1.77 6.94
CA TYR A 55 -13.80 -2.82 7.32
C TYR A 55 -14.49 -3.90 8.18
N ASP A 56 -15.32 -3.50 9.15
CA ASP A 56 -16.06 -4.44 10.00
C ASP A 56 -17.05 -5.28 9.19
N LYS A 57 -17.81 -4.66 8.28
CA LYS A 57 -18.73 -5.36 7.36
C LYS A 57 -17.99 -6.38 6.49
N LEU A 58 -16.86 -5.97 5.90
CA LEU A 58 -16.06 -6.85 5.05
C LEU A 58 -15.52 -8.04 5.85
N ALA A 59 -15.00 -7.81 7.05
CA ALA A 59 -14.49 -8.86 7.92
C ALA A 59 -15.58 -9.87 8.30
N ALA A 60 -16.76 -9.40 8.71
CA ALA A 60 -17.90 -10.24 9.04
C ALA A 60 -18.34 -11.12 7.87
N GLU A 61 -18.43 -10.54 6.67
CA GLU A 61 -18.81 -11.26 5.46
C GLU A 61 -17.76 -12.29 5.03
N MET A 62 -16.47 -11.97 5.14
CA MET A 62 -15.38 -12.90 4.87
C MET A 62 -15.42 -14.11 5.81
N VAL A 63 -15.69 -13.91 7.10
CA VAL A 63 -15.86 -15.02 8.07
C VAL A 63 -17.05 -15.89 7.71
N ARG A 64 -18.19 -15.30 7.32
CA ARG A 64 -19.38 -16.04 6.87
C ARG A 64 -19.06 -16.89 5.65
N ARG A 65 -18.51 -16.29 4.60
CA ARG A 65 -18.16 -16.98 3.34
C ARG A 65 -17.12 -18.08 3.53
N ASN A 66 -16.17 -17.89 4.46
CA ASN A 66 -15.21 -18.93 4.81
C ASN A 66 -15.90 -20.17 5.39
N ARG A 67 -16.85 -20.00 6.32
CA ARG A 67 -17.64 -21.11 6.89
C ARG A 67 -18.50 -21.83 5.86
N GLU A 68 -18.94 -21.14 4.82
CA GLU A 68 -19.75 -21.68 3.72
C GLU A 68 -18.93 -22.29 2.56
N GLY A 69 -17.60 -22.28 2.67
CA GLY A 69 -16.72 -22.82 1.62
C GLY A 69 -16.56 -21.92 0.38
N ASN A 70 -17.02 -20.67 0.44
CA ASN A 70 -16.84 -19.67 -0.63
C ASN A 70 -15.87 -18.56 -0.22
N SER A 71 -14.76 -18.93 0.42
CA SER A 71 -13.74 -17.96 0.86
C SER A 71 -13.06 -17.26 -0.32
N PHE A 72 -12.49 -16.10 0.00
CA PHE A 72 -11.54 -15.35 -0.83
C PHE A 72 -10.52 -14.68 0.09
N ASN A 73 -9.36 -14.33 -0.45
CA ASN A 73 -8.32 -13.61 0.28
C ASN A 73 -8.42 -12.12 0.01
N PHE A 74 -8.36 -11.33 1.08
CA PHE A 74 -8.23 -9.89 1.02
C PHE A 74 -6.89 -9.48 1.63
N PHE A 75 -6.04 -8.80 0.85
CA PHE A 75 -4.64 -8.60 1.21
C PHE A 75 -4.44 -7.91 2.56
N HIS A 76 -5.23 -6.87 2.84
CA HIS A 76 -5.11 -6.07 4.06
C HIS A 76 -5.58 -6.78 5.35
N PHE A 77 -6.21 -7.95 5.24
CA PHE A 77 -6.57 -8.79 6.39
C PHE A 77 -5.63 -9.98 6.61
N MET A 78 -4.67 -10.19 5.70
CA MET A 78 -3.69 -11.25 5.87
C MET A 78 -2.62 -10.80 6.86
N ILE A 79 -2.60 -11.42 8.03
CA ILE A 79 -1.59 -11.19 9.07
C ILE A 79 -0.95 -12.51 9.49
N ASP A 80 0.37 -12.50 9.62
CA ASP A 80 1.13 -13.60 10.20
C ASP A 80 1.31 -13.34 11.70
N LEU A 81 0.74 -14.22 12.53
CA LEU A 81 0.81 -14.14 13.98
C LEU A 81 1.97 -14.95 14.58
N GLU A 82 2.60 -15.83 13.79
CA GLU A 82 3.66 -16.74 14.24
C GLU A 82 5.07 -16.20 13.89
N GLY A 83 5.18 -15.38 12.84
CA GLY A 83 6.44 -14.80 12.35
C GLY A 83 7.15 -13.77 13.25
N GLY A 84 6.78 -13.65 14.54
CA GLY A 84 7.39 -12.76 15.54
C GLY A 84 7.15 -11.27 15.32
N PRO A 85 7.53 -10.39 16.28
CA PRO A 85 7.48 -8.94 16.06
C PRO A 85 8.47 -8.62 14.95
N CYS A 86 7.96 -8.35 13.76
CA CYS A 86 8.77 -8.13 12.59
C CYS A 86 9.45 -6.75 12.66
N VAL A 87 10.39 -6.58 13.59
CA VAL A 87 11.16 -5.36 13.82
C VAL A 87 11.80 -4.92 12.51
N TYR A 88 12.33 -5.87 11.73
CA TYR A 88 12.82 -5.61 10.37
C TYR A 88 11.74 -5.02 9.45
N LYS A 89 10.55 -5.61 9.29
CA LYS A 89 9.49 -5.00 8.46
C LYS A 89 9.00 -3.65 9.01
N ARG A 90 9.02 -3.44 10.33
CA ARG A 90 8.66 -2.16 10.96
C ARG A 90 9.71 -1.07 10.74
N LEU A 91 10.97 -1.47 10.57
CA LEU A 91 12.10 -0.58 10.26
C LEU A 91 12.25 -0.34 8.75
N SER A 92 12.04 -1.36 7.92
CA SER A 92 12.22 -1.25 6.45
C SER A 92 11.04 -0.56 5.76
N GLY A 93 9.83 -0.58 6.35
CA GLY A 93 8.65 -0.02 5.72
C GLY A 93 8.39 -0.64 4.35
N CYS A 94 8.08 0.18 3.34
CA CYS A 94 7.96 -0.28 1.95
C CYS A 94 9.32 -0.42 1.22
N GLY A 95 10.44 -0.03 1.86
CA GLY A 95 11.78 -0.10 1.30
C GLY A 95 12.13 0.96 0.24
N SER A 96 11.23 1.89 -0.07
CA SER A 96 11.47 2.92 -1.10
C SER A 96 12.72 3.74 -0.80
N GLY A 97 13.57 3.94 -1.81
CA GLY A 97 14.80 4.73 -1.68
C GLY A 97 15.96 4.00 -1.02
N THR A 98 15.76 2.76 -0.56
CA THR A 98 16.80 1.98 0.13
C THR A 98 16.95 0.59 -0.50
N GLU A 99 16.03 -0.31 -0.21
CA GLU A 99 16.01 -1.70 -0.68
C GLU A 99 15.14 -1.87 -1.95
N TYR A 100 14.30 -0.87 -2.25
CA TYR A 100 13.44 -0.80 -3.42
C TYR A 100 13.63 0.54 -4.14
N LEU A 101 13.80 0.48 -5.47
CA LEU A 101 13.96 1.64 -6.35
C LEU A 101 13.12 1.47 -7.61
N ALA A 102 12.60 2.58 -8.12
CA ALA A 102 12.02 2.65 -9.46
C ALA A 102 13.09 3.03 -10.48
N VAL A 103 12.97 2.47 -11.69
CA VAL A 103 13.87 2.74 -12.82
C VAL A 103 13.07 3.30 -13.98
N THR A 104 13.48 4.45 -14.52
CA THR A 104 12.86 5.03 -15.72
C THR A 104 13.39 4.37 -17.00
N PRO A 105 12.73 4.55 -18.16
CA PRO A 105 13.26 4.06 -19.43
C PRO A 105 14.65 4.60 -19.80
N TRP A 106 15.06 5.72 -19.20
CA TRP A 106 16.38 6.34 -19.38
C TRP A 106 17.44 5.80 -18.41
N GLY A 107 17.03 4.91 -17.51
CA GLY A 107 17.90 4.31 -16.49
C GLY A 107 17.95 5.08 -15.18
N ASP A 108 17.16 6.15 -15.02
CA ASP A 108 17.20 6.97 -13.81
C ASP A 108 16.59 6.23 -12.63
N LEU A 109 17.23 6.39 -11.46
CA LEU A 109 16.82 5.76 -10.21
C LEU A 109 16.04 6.74 -9.35
N TYR A 110 14.86 6.33 -8.91
CA TYR A 110 13.99 7.07 -7.98
C TYR A 110 13.58 6.20 -6.78
N PRO A 111 13.18 6.79 -5.64
CA PRO A 111 12.81 6.03 -4.45
C PRO A 111 11.66 5.05 -4.69
N CYS A 112 10.64 5.47 -5.44
CA CYS A 112 9.57 4.62 -5.94
C CYS A 112 8.90 5.27 -7.15
N HIS A 113 7.91 4.59 -7.73
CA HIS A 113 7.20 5.08 -8.91
C HIS A 113 6.45 6.41 -8.68
N GLN A 114 6.05 6.73 -7.44
CA GLN A 114 5.36 7.99 -7.11
C GLN A 114 6.27 9.22 -7.24
N PHE A 115 7.59 9.04 -7.20
CA PHE A 115 8.58 10.13 -7.28
C PHE A 115 9.17 10.32 -8.69
N VAL A 116 8.86 9.41 -9.61
CA VAL A 116 9.37 9.49 -10.99
C VAL A 116 8.89 10.78 -11.64
N GLY A 117 9.82 11.57 -12.18
CA GLY A 117 9.55 12.86 -12.82
C GLY A 117 9.75 14.08 -11.93
N ASN A 118 10.00 13.90 -10.63
CA ASN A 118 10.44 14.99 -9.76
C ASN A 118 11.97 14.92 -9.55
N GLU A 119 12.72 15.80 -10.21
CA GLU A 119 14.19 15.81 -10.16
C GLU A 119 14.79 15.92 -8.75
N ASP A 120 14.06 16.50 -7.79
CA ASP A 120 14.49 16.59 -6.38
C ASP A 120 14.70 15.19 -5.76
N PHE A 121 14.03 14.18 -6.30
CA PHE A 121 14.11 12.79 -5.84
C PHE A 121 14.99 11.89 -6.72
N LEU A 122 15.75 12.45 -7.66
CA LEU A 122 16.67 11.67 -8.49
C LEU A 122 17.81 11.11 -7.63
N MET A 123 17.93 9.78 -7.59
CA MET A 123 18.91 9.09 -6.76
C MET A 123 20.21 8.74 -7.51
N GLY A 124 20.14 8.63 -8.83
CA GLY A 124 21.26 8.22 -9.67
C GLY A 124 20.76 7.59 -10.95
N ASN A 125 21.59 6.74 -11.54
CA ASN A 125 21.26 6.04 -12.79
C ASN A 125 21.82 4.62 -12.76
N VAL A 126 21.15 3.65 -13.37
CA VAL A 126 21.56 2.23 -13.41
C VAL A 126 22.98 2.00 -13.90
N TRP A 127 23.51 2.88 -14.75
CA TRP A 127 24.87 2.76 -15.29
C TRP A 127 25.95 3.16 -14.28
N ASP A 128 25.64 4.13 -13.42
CA ASP A 128 26.60 4.69 -12.45
C ASP A 128 26.28 4.32 -10.99
N GLY A 129 25.14 3.70 -10.74
CA GLY A 129 24.61 3.40 -9.41
C GLY A 129 23.92 4.59 -8.73
N VAL A 130 23.59 4.39 -7.45
CA VAL A 130 23.01 5.42 -6.57
C VAL A 130 24.11 6.40 -6.16
N LYS A 131 23.95 7.68 -6.50
CA LYS A 131 24.88 8.76 -6.14
C LYS A 131 24.35 9.66 -5.03
N ASN A 132 23.03 9.83 -4.94
CA ASN A 132 22.41 10.66 -3.92
C ASN A 132 22.24 9.89 -2.60
N THR A 133 23.35 9.65 -1.92
CA THR A 133 23.36 8.90 -0.65
C THR A 133 22.66 9.64 0.48
N ASN A 134 22.63 10.98 0.43
CA ASN A 134 21.91 11.79 1.42
C ASN A 134 20.40 11.52 1.35
N LEU A 135 19.82 11.52 0.14
CA LEU A 135 18.42 11.16 -0.06
C LEU A 135 18.16 9.71 0.38
N GLN A 136 19.06 8.79 0.06
CA GLN A 136 18.96 7.41 0.56
C GLN A 136 18.91 7.36 2.09
N ASP A 137 19.73 8.15 2.80
CA ASP A 137 19.76 8.19 4.25
C ASP A 137 18.47 8.80 4.84
N GLU A 138 17.89 9.82 4.18
CA GLU A 138 16.57 10.35 4.56
C GLU A 138 15.48 9.28 4.47
N PHE A 139 15.47 8.49 3.40
CA PHE A 139 14.51 7.40 3.23
C PHE A 139 14.71 6.23 4.21
N LYS A 140 15.94 6.00 4.72
CA LYS A 140 16.17 5.02 5.81
C LYS A 140 15.44 5.40 7.10
N CYS A 141 15.25 6.71 7.33
CA CYS A 141 14.54 7.24 8.48
C CYS A 141 13.01 7.28 8.30
N CYS A 142 12.47 6.84 7.16
CA CYS A 142 11.03 6.80 6.93
C CYS A 142 10.38 5.53 7.51
N ASN A 143 10.49 5.33 8.82
CA ASN A 143 9.97 4.15 9.51
C ASN A 143 9.10 4.48 10.74
N VAL A 144 8.46 3.46 11.30
CA VAL A 144 7.49 3.64 12.41
C VAL A 144 8.15 4.14 13.70
N TYR A 145 9.44 3.90 13.90
CA TYR A 145 10.17 4.33 15.10
C TYR A 145 10.64 5.78 15.04
N ASP A 146 10.82 6.31 13.83
CA ASP A 146 11.27 7.69 13.60
C ASP A 146 10.10 8.70 13.49
N LYS A 147 8.85 8.21 13.40
CA LYS A 147 7.66 9.08 13.50
C LYS A 147 7.55 9.65 14.92
N ARG A 148 7.59 10.99 15.04
CA ARG A 148 7.28 11.69 16.29
C ARG A 148 5.85 11.33 16.73
N LYS A 149 5.71 10.97 18.01
CA LYS A 149 4.42 10.65 18.66
C LYS A 149 3.49 11.84 18.68
#